data_AF-A0A1J5AY38-F1
#
_entry.id   AF-A0A1J5AY38-F1
#
_cell.length_a   1.000
_cell.length_b   1.000
_cell.length_c   1.000
_cell.angle_alpha   90.00
_cell.angle_beta   90.00
_cell.angle_gamma   90.00
#
_symmetry.space_group_name_H-M   'P 1'
#
loop_
_entity.id
_entity.type
_entity.pdbx_description
1 polymer ?
#
loop_
_entity_poly.entity_id
_entity_poly.type
_entity_poly.pdbx_seq_one_letter_code
_entity_poly.pdbx_strand_id
1 'polypeptide(L)'
;MSNFWFTTWDVPEYKEWAQKKKYGYLLTIIRKQPQDFLAVKAKLIFKAKGLPQFVTLQSSTVKTGKEAKAVIKKWQGILTIL
;
A
#
# COMPACT_ATOMS: atom_id res chain seq x y z
N MET A 1 13.48 -1.16 -14.43
CA MET A 1 12.72 -0.41 -13.41
C MET A 1 12.84 -1.18 -12.09
N SER A 2 13.24 -0.52 -11.00
CA SER A 2 13.34 -1.16 -9.69
C SER A 2 11.98 -1.71 -9.25
N ASN A 3 11.91 -3.01 -8.98
CA ASN A 3 10.75 -3.68 -8.41
C ASN A 3 10.74 -3.61 -6.87
N PHE A 4 11.60 -2.78 -6.26
CA PHE A 4 11.72 -2.70 -4.82
C PHE A 4 10.63 -1.85 -4.19
N TRP A 5 10.11 -2.31 -3.06
CA TRP A 5 9.20 -1.56 -2.20
C TRP A 5 10.01 -0.74 -1.20
N PHE A 6 9.74 0.55 -1.09
CA PHE A 6 10.35 1.41 -0.07
C PHE A 6 9.28 2.04 0.81
N THR A 7 9.61 2.26 2.07
CA THR A 7 8.71 2.90 3.04
C THR A 7 8.62 4.39 2.74
N THR A 8 7.41 4.92 2.64
CA THR A 8 7.14 6.37 2.50
C THR A 8 6.65 6.97 3.79
N TRP A 9 5.89 6.20 4.59
CA TRP A 9 5.40 6.60 5.92
C TRP A 9 5.46 5.42 6.88
N ASP A 10 5.90 5.68 8.12
CA ASP A 10 5.94 4.68 9.18
C ASP A 10 5.63 5.29 10.55
N VAL A 11 4.33 5.44 10.82
CA VAL A 11 3.82 5.85 12.14
C VAL A 11 2.86 4.78 12.68
N PRO A 12 2.60 4.72 14.00
CA PRO A 12 1.78 3.67 14.60
C PRO A 12 0.38 3.53 13.98
N GLU A 13 -0.22 4.65 13.57
CA GLU A 13 -1.57 4.72 12.99
C GLU A 13 -1.58 4.56 11.47
N TYR A 14 -0.44 4.72 10.81
CA TYR A 14 -0.36 4.77 9.35
C TYR A 14 1.01 4.29 8.85
N LYS A 15 0.99 3.26 8.01
CA LYS A 15 2.17 2.78 7.31
C LYS A 15 1.92 2.75 5.82
N GLU A 16 2.88 3.21 5.04
CA GLU A 16 2.79 3.24 3.59
C GLU A 16 4.11 2.80 2.96
N TRP A 17 3.97 2.01 1.90
CA TRP A 17 5.07 1.63 1.04
C TRP A 17 4.72 1.94 -0.40
N ALA A 18 5.74 2.30 -1.17
CA ALA A 18 5.63 2.62 -2.58
C ALA A 18 6.57 1.76 -3.41
N GLN A 19 6.13 1.45 -4.63
CA GLN A 19 6.94 0.84 -5.68
C GLN A 19 6.83 1.71 -6.94
N LYS A 20 7.96 2.15 -7.48
CA LYS A 20 7.99 3.05 -8.65
C LYS A 20 7.45 2.36 -9.91
N LYS A 21 6.64 3.08 -10.68
CA LYS A 21 6.09 2.68 -11.99
C LYS A 21 6.34 3.78 -13.03
N LYS A 22 6.16 3.45 -14.31
CA LYS A 22 6.45 4.34 -15.47
C LYS A 22 5.76 5.71 -15.38
N TYR A 23 4.66 5.82 -14.66
CA TYR A 23 3.87 7.07 -14.49
C TYR A 23 3.42 7.30 -13.04
N GLY A 24 4.25 6.94 -12.06
CA GLY A 24 3.98 7.19 -10.64
C GLY A 24 4.33 6.00 -9.75
N TYR A 25 3.43 5.63 -8.85
CA TYR A 25 3.68 4.61 -7.84
C TYR A 25 2.53 3.64 -7.68
N LEU A 26 2.88 2.39 -7.39
CA LEU A 26 1.97 1.46 -6.74
C LEU A 26 2.16 1.61 -5.23
N LEU A 27 1.07 1.82 -4.51
CA LEU A 27 1.06 2.05 -3.08
C LEU A 27 0.41 0.87 -2.36
N THR A 28 0.95 0.54 -1.20
CA THR A 28 0.32 -0.31 -0.20
C THR A 28 0.28 0.42 1.13
N ILE A 29 -0.89 0.50 1.74
CA ILE A 29 -1.15 1.30 2.94
C ILE A 29 -1.78 0.42 4.00
N ILE A 30 -1.38 0.59 5.25
CA ILE A 30 -2.12 0.13 6.42
C ILE A 30 -2.50 1.37 7.23
N ARG A 31 -3.80 1.55 7.47
CA ARG A 31 -4.32 2.59 8.34
C ARG A 31 -5.04 1.95 9.52
N LYS A 32 -4.64 2.30 10.74
CA LYS A 32 -5.36 1.95 11.96
C LYS A 32 -6.65 2.78 12.04
N GLN A 33 -7.76 2.12 12.31
CA GLN A 33 -9.05 2.71 12.60
C GLN A 33 -9.41 2.41 14.07
N PRO A 34 -10.48 3.00 14.64
CA PRO A 34 -10.81 2.79 16.05
C PRO A 34 -11.04 1.32 16.44
N GLN A 35 -11.54 0.48 15.53
CA GLN A 35 -11.91 -0.91 15.82
C GLN A 35 -11.20 -1.96 14.95
N ASP A 36 -10.51 -1.53 13.91
CA ASP A 36 -9.94 -2.39 12.89
C ASP A 36 -8.78 -1.70 12.16
N PHE A 37 -8.26 -2.38 11.13
CA PHE A 37 -7.20 -1.90 10.26
C PHE A 37 -7.66 -1.99 8.81
N LEU A 38 -7.46 -0.91 8.07
CA LEU A 38 -7.70 -0.84 6.65
C LEU A 38 -6.39 -1.03 5.90
N ALA A 39 -6.28 -2.12 5.14
CA ALA A 39 -5.23 -2.34 4.16
C ALA A 39 -5.70 -1.88 2.78
N VAL A 40 -4.90 -1.07 2.08
CA VAL A 40 -5.23 -0.55 0.74
C VAL A 40 -4.09 -0.82 -0.23
N LYS A 41 -4.42 -1.27 -1.44
CA LYS A 41 -3.54 -1.27 -2.62
C LYS A 41 -4.06 -0.23 -3.60
N ALA A 42 -3.23 0.74 -3.95
CA ALA A 42 -3.63 1.85 -4.82
C ALA A 42 -2.56 2.18 -5.86
N LYS A 43 -2.95 2.92 -6.90
CA LYS A 43 -2.03 3.56 -7.85
C LYS A 43 -2.09 5.06 -7.66
N LEU A 44 -0.93 5.67 -7.49
CA LEU A 44 -0.73 7.11 -7.62
C LEU A 44 -0.15 7.38 -9.01
N ILE A 45 -0.89 8.13 -9.82
CA ILE A 45 -0.58 8.35 -11.24
C ILE A 45 -0.24 9.83 -11.44
N PHE A 46 0.97 10.09 -11.93
CA PHE A 46 1.42 11.42 -12.34
C PHE A 46 1.37 11.48 -13.87
N LYS A 47 0.43 12.27 -14.41
CA LYS A 47 0.37 12.60 -15.85
C LYS A 47 1.10 13.91 -16.11
N ALA A 48 1.43 14.19 -17.37
CA ALA A 48 2.16 15.41 -17.76
C ALA A 48 1.39 16.73 -17.48
N LYS A 49 0.08 16.67 -17.30
CA LYS A 49 -0.79 17.81 -16.96
C LYS A 49 -1.86 17.36 -15.97
N GLY A 50 -2.24 18.27 -15.06
CA GLY A 50 -3.29 18.05 -14.05
C GLY A 50 -2.76 17.53 -12.71
N LEU A 51 -3.66 17.42 -11.74
CA LEU A 51 -3.35 16.90 -10.40
C LEU A 51 -3.06 15.39 -10.43
N PRO A 52 -2.20 14.88 -9.53
CA PRO A 52 -2.01 13.45 -9.37
C PRO A 52 -3.33 12.72 -9.14
N GLN A 53 -3.53 11.59 -9.82
CA GLN A 53 -4.71 10.75 -9.67
C GLN A 53 -4.42 9.60 -8.72
N PHE A 54 -5.29 9.40 -7.74
CA PHE A 54 -5.22 8.26 -6.82
C PHE A 54 -6.35 7.28 -7.14
N VAL A 55 -5.99 6.02 -7.40
CA VAL A 55 -6.95 4.96 -7.74
C VAL A 55 -6.77 3.78 -6.80
N THR A 56 -7.79 3.51 -5.97
CA THR A 56 -7.83 2.29 -5.17
C THR A 56 -8.06 1.08 -6.07
N LEU A 57 -7.14 0.13 -6.03
CA LEU A 57 -7.25 -1.14 -6.76
C LEU A 57 -7.92 -2.21 -5.92
N GLN A 58 -7.55 -2.26 -4.63
CA GLN A 58 -8.05 -3.25 -3.70
C GLN A 58 -8.01 -2.68 -2.28
N SER A 59 -8.98 -3.07 -1.46
CA SER A 59 -9.00 -2.76 -0.03
C SER A 59 -9.42 -4.01 0.76
N SER A 60 -8.95 -4.10 2.00
CA SER A 60 -9.35 -5.14 2.94
C SER A 60 -9.38 -4.56 4.35
N THR A 61 -10.46 -4.82 5.07
CA THR A 61 -10.59 -4.46 6.49
C THR A 61 -10.38 -5.71 7.33
N VAL A 62 -9.51 -5.62 8.32
CA VAL A 62 -9.10 -6.75 9.18
C VAL A 62 -9.03 -6.28 10.63
N LYS A 63 -9.15 -7.20 11.59
CA LYS A 63 -9.27 -6.83 13.01
C LYS A 63 -7.93 -6.45 13.63
N THR A 64 -6.83 -6.97 13.12
CA THR A 64 -5.51 -6.77 13.73
C THR A 64 -4.47 -6.21 12.77
N GLY A 65 -3.48 -5.49 13.32
CA GLY A 65 -2.35 -5.02 12.53
C GLY A 65 -1.48 -6.16 11.95
N LYS A 66 -1.50 -7.35 12.57
CA LYS A 66 -0.80 -8.55 12.05
C LYS A 66 -1.46 -9.04 10.77
N GLU A 67 -2.79 -9.12 10.74
CA GLU A 67 -3.55 -9.48 9.53
C GLU A 67 -3.34 -8.45 8.42
N ALA A 68 -3.34 -7.16 8.75
CA ALA A 68 -3.13 -6.11 7.76
C ALA A 68 -1.74 -6.23 7.10
N LYS A 69 -0.71 -6.52 7.90
CA LYS A 69 0.64 -6.80 7.39
C LYS A 69 0.67 -8.04 6.49
N ALA A 70 -0.07 -9.09 6.83
CA ALA A 70 -0.15 -10.29 6.00
C ALA A 70 -0.79 -9.99 4.63
N VAL A 71 -1.86 -9.17 4.61
CA VAL A 71 -2.50 -8.69 3.37
C VAL A 71 -1.50 -7.90 2.51
N ILE A 72 -0.77 -6.94 3.11
CA ILE A 72 0.24 -6.17 2.37
C ILE A 72 1.33 -7.08 1.79
N LYS A 73 1.90 -8.00 2.59
CA LYS A 73 2.93 -8.93 2.11
C LYS A 73 2.46 -9.75 0.90
N LYS A 74 1.23 -10.29 0.96
CA LYS A 74 0.59 -11.00 -0.14
C LYS A 74 0.51 -10.13 -1.41
N TRP A 75 0.11 -8.87 -1.27
CA TRP A 75 0.01 -7.94 -2.41
C TRP A 75 1.34 -7.49 -2.98
N GLN A 76 2.37 -7.41 -2.15
CA GLN A 76 3.73 -7.06 -2.55
C GLN A 76 4.44 -8.23 -3.26
N GLY A 77 3.84 -9.42 -3.27
CA GLY A 77 4.44 -10.63 -3.87
C GLY A 77 5.49 -11.28 -2.97
N ILE A 78 5.61 -10.85 -1.71
CA ILE A 78 6.43 -11.53 -0.70
C ILE A 78 5.56 -12.66 -0.14
N LEU A 79 5.36 -13.69 -0.94
CA LEU A 79 4.87 -14.98 -0.42
C LEU A 79 6.02 -15.58 0.37
N THR A 80 5.88 -15.60 1.69
CA THR A 80 6.61 -16.54 2.54
C THR A 80 6.17 -17.92 2.10
N ILE A 81 6.92 -18.54 1.19
CA ILE A 81 6.90 -19.99 1.03
C ILE A 81 7.48 -20.51 2.35
N LEU A 82 6.59 -21.01 3.21
CA LEU A 82 6.98 -21.90 4.30
C LEU A 82 7.36 -23.25 3.71
#